data_AF-A0A7J7RRG3-F1
#
_entry.id   AF-A0A7J7RRG3-F1
#
_cell.length_a   1.000
_cell.length_b   1.000
_cell.length_c   1.000
_cell.angle_alpha   90.00
_cell.angle_beta   90.00
_cell.angle_gamma   90.00
#
_symmetry.space_group_name_H-M   'P 1'
#
loop_
_entity.id
_entity.type
_entity.pdbx_description
1 polymer ?
#
loop_
_entity_poly.entity_id
_entity_poly.type
_entity_poly.pdbx_seq_one_letter_code
_entity_poly.pdbx_strand_id
1 'polypeptide(L)'
;MGAAHSASEEVRELMGKTGFSSDQIEQLHRRFKQLSGDQPTIRKENFNNVPDLELNPIRSKIIRAFFDNRNLRKGPSGLADEINFEDFLTIMAYFQPIDTTMDEDQVQLCRREKLRFLFHMYDSDSDGRITLEEYRNVKWWRSCSPETHTLRRSRLAPSPTGP
;
A
#
# COMPACT_ATOMS: atom_id res chain seq x y z
N MET A 1 -20.63 6.53 -33.48
CA MET A 1 -20.58 7.58 -32.43
C MET A 1 -21.11 6.96 -31.15
N GLY A 2 -20.33 6.83 -30.07
CA GLY A 2 -20.83 6.16 -28.85
C GLY A 2 -19.85 5.96 -27.69
N ALA A 3 -18.53 5.99 -27.90
CA ALA A 3 -17.56 5.67 -26.85
C ALA A 3 -17.37 6.76 -25.77
N ALA A 4 -17.62 8.04 -26.11
CA ALA A 4 -17.36 9.15 -25.18
C ALA A 4 -18.42 9.33 -24.08
N HIS A 5 -19.67 8.91 -24.34
CA HIS A 5 -20.76 9.03 -23.35
C HIS A 5 -20.65 7.99 -22.22
N SER A 6 -20.23 6.76 -22.54
CA SER A 6 -20.13 5.67 -21.55
C SER A 6 -19.01 5.91 -20.53
N ALA A 7 -17.83 6.35 -20.99
CA ALA A 7 -16.72 6.67 -20.11
C ALA A 7 -17.04 7.85 -19.16
N SER A 8 -17.82 8.82 -19.63
CA SER A 8 -18.25 9.95 -18.79
C SER A 8 -19.25 9.53 -17.71
N GLU A 9 -20.08 8.52 -17.96
CA GLU A 9 -21.08 8.05 -17.01
C GLU A 9 -20.44 7.17 -15.92
N GLU A 10 -19.52 6.28 -16.31
CA GLU A 10 -18.71 5.47 -15.37
C GLU A 10 -17.86 6.36 -14.45
N VAL A 11 -17.18 7.37 -14.99
CA VAL A 11 -16.42 8.33 -14.18
C VAL A 11 -17.34 9.04 -13.19
N ARG A 12 -18.54 9.45 -13.61
CA ARG A 12 -19.50 10.14 -12.73
C ARG A 12 -20.03 9.24 -11.61
N GLU A 13 -20.24 7.96 -11.87
CA GLU A 13 -20.60 6.98 -10.85
C GLU A 13 -19.46 6.79 -9.84
N LEU A 14 -18.22 6.66 -10.32
CA LEU A 14 -17.04 6.53 -9.48
C LEU A 14 -16.78 7.77 -8.62
N MET A 15 -17.03 8.97 -9.15
CA MET A 15 -16.99 10.22 -8.38
C MET A 15 -17.97 10.17 -7.20
N GLY A 16 -19.21 9.72 -7.44
CA GLY A 16 -20.23 9.61 -6.40
C GLY A 16 -19.88 8.59 -5.30
N LYS A 17 -19.23 7.48 -5.67
CA LYS A 17 -18.85 6.41 -4.73
C LYS A 17 -17.62 6.77 -3.88
N THR A 18 -16.67 7.50 -4.44
CA THR A 18 -15.33 7.66 -3.87
C THR A 18 -15.00 9.09 -3.44
N GLY A 19 -15.77 10.08 -3.89
CA GLY A 19 -15.49 11.49 -3.61
C GLY A 19 -14.24 12.02 -4.35
N PHE A 20 -13.67 11.27 -5.30
CA PHE A 20 -12.64 11.80 -6.20
C PHE A 20 -13.26 12.74 -7.24
N SER A 21 -12.50 13.75 -7.64
CA SER A 21 -12.79 14.54 -8.84
C SER A 21 -12.48 13.76 -10.12
N SER A 22 -13.04 14.18 -11.26
CA SER A 22 -12.76 13.56 -12.57
C SER A 22 -11.26 13.49 -12.86
N ASP A 23 -10.53 14.59 -12.63
CA ASP A 23 -9.08 14.67 -12.86
C ASP A 23 -8.29 13.68 -11.97
N GLN A 24 -8.73 13.51 -10.72
CA GLN A 24 -8.13 12.54 -9.81
C GLN A 24 -8.41 11.11 -10.27
N ILE A 25 -9.62 10.80 -10.73
CA ILE A 25 -9.96 9.47 -11.26
C ILE A 25 -9.10 9.17 -12.49
N GLU A 26 -8.92 10.13 -13.40
CA GLU A 26 -8.06 9.96 -14.57
C GLU A 26 -6.59 9.74 -14.19
N GLN A 27 -6.09 10.47 -13.19
CA GLN A 27 -4.73 10.27 -12.68
C GLN A 27 -4.56 8.88 -12.04
N LEU A 28 -5.54 8.45 -11.25
CA LEU A 28 -5.55 7.12 -10.63
C LEU A 28 -5.67 6.02 -11.69
N HIS A 29 -6.45 6.22 -12.75
CA HIS A 29 -6.57 5.29 -13.86
C HIS A 29 -5.25 5.15 -14.63
N ARG A 30 -4.53 6.26 -14.87
CA ARG A 30 -3.17 6.20 -15.46
C ARG A 30 -2.21 5.41 -14.58
N ARG A 31 -2.23 5.64 -13.27
CA ARG A 31 -1.39 4.87 -12.31
C ARG A 31 -1.78 3.40 -12.27
N PHE A 32 -3.07 3.09 -12.32
CA PHE A 32 -3.58 1.72 -12.37
C PHE A 32 -3.02 0.99 -13.60
N LYS A 33 -3.10 1.59 -14.80
CA LYS A 33 -2.55 1.01 -16.03
C LYS A 33 -1.04 0.80 -15.99
N GLN A 34 -0.31 1.76 -15.43
CA GLN A 34 1.14 1.65 -15.24
C GLN A 34 1.50 0.46 -14.33
N LEU A 35 0.72 0.25 -13.27
CA LEU A 35 0.93 -0.83 -12.32
C LEU A 35 0.50 -2.18 -12.91
N SER A 36 -0.64 -2.23 -13.61
CA SER A 36 -1.18 -3.46 -14.20
C SER A 36 -0.43 -3.91 -15.46
N GLY A 37 0.33 -3.03 -16.11
CA GLY A 37 0.92 -3.30 -17.43
C GLY A 37 -0.14 -3.33 -18.52
N ASP A 38 -1.05 -2.34 -18.50
CA ASP A 38 -2.24 -2.24 -19.37
C ASP A 38 -3.23 -3.40 -19.27
N GLN A 39 -3.12 -4.24 -18.24
CA GLN A 39 -4.12 -5.28 -17.93
C GLN A 39 -5.33 -4.69 -17.21
N PRO A 40 -6.53 -5.32 -17.34
CA PRO A 40 -7.75 -4.87 -16.67
C PRO A 40 -7.74 -5.08 -15.16
N THR A 41 -6.84 -5.93 -14.65
CA THR A 41 -6.68 -6.26 -13.23
C THR A 41 -5.22 -6.16 -12.79
N ILE A 42 -5.00 -5.96 -11.48
CA ILE A 42 -3.69 -5.95 -10.84
C ILE A 42 -3.56 -7.20 -9.97
N ARG A 43 -2.43 -7.89 -10.11
CA ARG A 43 -2.02 -9.03 -9.26
C ARG A 43 -0.99 -8.60 -8.24
N LYS A 44 -0.70 -9.45 -7.25
CA LYS A 44 0.28 -9.16 -6.19
C LYS A 44 1.68 -8.91 -6.76
N GLU A 45 2.05 -9.60 -7.84
CA GLU A 45 3.37 -9.50 -8.46
C GLU A 45 3.60 -8.12 -9.11
N ASN A 46 2.54 -7.44 -9.56
CA ASN A 46 2.63 -6.10 -10.12
C ASN A 46 3.21 -5.09 -9.12
N PHE A 47 2.96 -5.28 -7.82
CA PHE A 47 3.51 -4.43 -6.75
C PHE A 47 5.01 -4.69 -6.47
N ASN A 48 5.64 -5.68 -7.11
CA ASN A 48 7.10 -5.84 -7.08
C ASN A 48 7.84 -4.77 -7.87
N ASN A 49 7.17 -4.16 -8.85
CA ASN A 49 7.76 -3.15 -9.72
C ASN A 49 7.65 -1.72 -9.16
N VAL A 50 7.11 -1.55 -7.95
CA VAL A 50 6.94 -0.23 -7.32
C VAL A 50 8.19 0.08 -6.48
N PRO A 51 9.09 0.98 -6.92
CA PRO A 51 10.37 1.22 -6.26
C PRO A 51 10.20 1.76 -4.84
N ASP A 52 9.20 2.64 -4.66
CA ASP A 52 8.91 3.26 -3.35
C ASP A 52 8.45 2.23 -2.29
N LEU A 53 8.00 1.04 -2.73
CA LEU A 53 7.65 -0.05 -1.84
C LEU A 53 8.83 -0.95 -1.51
N GLU A 54 9.90 -0.96 -2.29
CA GLU A 54 11.01 -1.94 -2.18
C GLU A 54 11.67 -1.91 -0.79
N LEU A 55 11.97 -0.70 -0.29
CA LEU A 55 12.62 -0.50 1.00
C LEU A 55 11.62 -0.23 2.14
N ASN A 56 10.32 -0.40 1.90
CA ASN A 56 9.29 -0.07 2.88
C ASN A 56 9.09 -1.24 3.86
N PRO A 57 9.33 -1.06 5.18
CA PRO A 57 9.23 -2.15 6.16
C PRO A 57 7.83 -2.73 6.32
N ILE A 58 6.78 -1.98 5.94
CA ILE A 58 5.39 -2.44 5.96
C ILE A 58 4.88 -2.86 4.58
N ARG A 59 5.77 -2.99 3.58
CA ARG A 59 5.43 -3.38 2.20
C ARG A 59 4.48 -4.56 2.13
N SER A 60 4.79 -5.65 2.83
CA SER A 60 3.99 -6.87 2.81
C SER A 60 2.57 -6.65 3.34
N LYS A 61 2.42 -5.80 4.36
CA LYS A 61 1.12 -5.44 4.94
C LYS A 61 0.33 -4.54 4.01
N ILE A 62 0.98 -3.55 3.38
CA ILE A 62 0.34 -2.70 2.36
C ILE A 62 -0.18 -3.57 1.22
N ILE A 63 0.66 -4.40 0.61
CA ILE A 63 0.26 -5.28 -0.50
C ILE A 63 -0.89 -6.16 -0.06
N ARG A 64 -0.77 -6.84 1.09
CA ARG A 64 -1.84 -7.70 1.60
C ARG A 64 -3.17 -6.95 1.77
N ALA A 65 -3.14 -5.73 2.30
CA ALA A 65 -4.35 -4.93 2.54
C ALA A 65 -5.08 -4.53 1.25
N PHE A 66 -4.38 -4.38 0.12
CA PHE A 66 -5.00 -4.15 -1.19
C PHE A 66 -5.85 -5.33 -1.66
N PHE A 67 -5.45 -6.55 -1.29
CA PHE A 67 -6.14 -7.78 -1.69
C PHE A 67 -7.07 -8.33 -0.60
N ASP A 68 -7.21 -7.67 0.54
CA ASP A 68 -8.08 -8.15 1.62
C ASP A 68 -9.56 -7.90 1.26
N ASN A 69 -10.36 -8.98 1.20
CA ASN A 69 -11.78 -8.89 0.87
C ASN A 69 -12.57 -8.03 1.85
N ARG A 70 -12.09 -7.91 3.10
CA ARG A 70 -12.68 -7.01 4.12
C ARG A 70 -12.52 -5.54 3.72
N ASN A 71 -11.36 -5.17 3.19
CA ASN A 71 -11.06 -3.81 2.74
C ASN A 71 -11.74 -3.48 1.41
N LEU A 72 -11.86 -4.48 0.54
CA LEU A 72 -12.58 -4.40 -0.74
C LEU A 72 -14.10 -4.45 -0.59
N ARG A 73 -14.62 -4.66 0.63
CA ARG A 73 -16.07 -4.79 0.92
C ARG A 73 -16.75 -5.93 0.14
N LYS A 74 -15.98 -6.96 -0.24
CA LYS A 74 -16.45 -8.13 -1.01
C LYS A 74 -16.82 -9.32 -0.15
N GLY A 75 -16.30 -9.39 1.08
CA GLY A 75 -16.57 -10.50 1.97
C GLY A 75 -16.04 -10.29 3.38
N PRO A 76 -16.44 -11.16 4.33
CA PRO A 76 -16.04 -11.06 5.74
C PRO A 76 -14.59 -11.48 5.99
N SER A 77 -13.97 -12.23 5.08
CA SER A 77 -12.58 -12.69 5.19
C SER A 77 -12.04 -13.15 3.83
N GLY A 78 -10.73 -13.45 3.79
CA GLY A 78 -10.04 -13.98 2.61
C GLY A 78 -9.30 -12.90 1.81
N LEU A 79 -8.47 -13.37 0.88
CA LEU A 79 -7.71 -12.52 -0.03
C LEU A 79 -8.21 -12.73 -1.46
N ALA A 80 -8.40 -11.64 -2.20
CA ALA A 80 -8.52 -11.68 -3.64
C ALA A 80 -7.15 -12.02 -4.28
N ASP A 81 -7.19 -12.70 -5.42
CA ASP A 81 -6.00 -12.95 -6.23
C ASP A 81 -5.70 -11.75 -7.15
N GLU A 82 -6.76 -11.07 -7.60
CA GLU A 82 -6.70 -9.92 -8.50
C GLU A 82 -7.65 -8.82 -8.03
N ILE A 83 -7.30 -7.57 -8.31
CA ILE A 83 -8.15 -6.40 -8.08
C ILE A 83 -8.39 -5.63 -9.37
N ASN A 84 -9.60 -5.12 -9.56
CA ASN A 84 -9.95 -4.27 -10.70
C ASN A 84 -9.76 -2.78 -10.38
N PHE A 85 -10.14 -1.89 -11.31
CA PHE A 85 -9.99 -0.45 -11.10
C PHE A 85 -10.91 0.10 -9.99
N GLU A 86 -12.15 -0.39 -9.85
CA GLU A 86 -13.08 0.02 -8.78
C GLU A 86 -12.56 -0.38 -7.40
N ASP A 87 -11.99 -1.59 -7.29
CA ASP A 87 -11.31 -2.08 -6.09
C ASP A 87 -10.14 -1.17 -5.72
N PHE A 88 -9.30 -0.84 -6.71
CA PHE A 88 -8.18 0.06 -6.52
C PHE A 88 -8.62 1.44 -6.02
N LEU A 89 -9.67 2.01 -6.62
CA LEU A 89 -10.24 3.29 -6.18
C LEU A 89 -10.82 3.21 -4.76
N THR A 90 -11.47 2.10 -4.41
CA THR A 90 -11.99 1.86 -3.06
C THR A 90 -10.87 1.90 -2.03
N ILE A 91 -9.74 1.24 -2.32
CA ILE A 91 -8.58 1.28 -1.43
C ILE A 91 -7.99 2.69 -1.37
N MET A 92 -7.89 3.39 -2.50
CA MET A 92 -7.34 4.75 -2.56
C MET A 92 -8.21 5.77 -1.82
N ALA A 93 -9.52 5.56 -1.76
CA ALA A 93 -10.45 6.45 -1.04
C ALA A 93 -10.15 6.51 0.46
N TYR A 94 -9.69 5.41 1.09
CA TYR A 94 -9.31 5.43 2.51
C TYR A 94 -8.13 6.38 2.79
N PHE A 95 -7.29 6.68 1.80
CA PHE A 95 -6.15 7.57 1.97
C PHE A 95 -6.44 9.03 1.65
N GLN A 96 -7.63 9.35 1.13
CA GLN A 96 -8.01 10.74 0.85
C GLN A 96 -8.00 11.57 2.14
N PRO A 97 -7.57 12.85 2.11
CA PRO A 97 -7.70 13.75 3.25
C PRO A 97 -9.16 13.83 3.73
N ILE A 98 -9.36 13.99 5.04
CA ILE A 98 -10.69 14.30 5.56
C ILE A 98 -10.94 15.77 5.29
N ASP A 99 -12.02 16.08 4.59
CA ASP A 99 -12.41 17.46 4.33
C ASP A 99 -12.96 18.10 5.62
N THR A 100 -12.42 19.27 5.95
CA THR A 100 -12.78 20.05 7.13
C THR A 100 -14.17 20.68 7.04
N THR A 101 -14.79 20.66 5.86
CA THR A 101 -16.14 21.19 5.62
C THR A 101 -17.26 20.17 5.86
N MET A 102 -16.90 18.90 6.10
CA MET A 102 -17.88 17.85 6.36
C MET A 102 -18.49 17.96 7.76
N ASP A 103 -19.73 17.49 7.87
CA ASP A 103 -20.42 17.34 9.15
C ASP A 103 -19.65 16.39 10.10
N GLU A 104 -19.78 16.61 11.41
CA GLU A 104 -19.08 15.82 12.42
C GLU A 104 -19.35 14.32 12.27
N ASP A 105 -20.58 13.91 11.94
CA ASP A 105 -20.94 12.51 11.79
C ASP A 105 -20.22 11.86 10.61
N GLN A 106 -20.08 12.61 9.51
CA GLN A 106 -19.38 12.15 8.31
C GLN A 106 -17.87 12.07 8.54
N VAL A 107 -17.30 13.03 9.27
CA VAL A 107 -15.90 12.99 9.70
C VAL A 107 -15.64 11.75 10.57
N GLN A 108 -16.53 11.44 11.52
CA GLN A 108 -16.40 10.26 12.37
C GLN A 108 -16.52 8.96 11.57
N LEU A 109 -17.44 8.89 10.60
CA LEU A 109 -17.54 7.75 9.68
C LEU A 109 -16.24 7.56 8.90
N CYS A 110 -15.70 8.61 8.27
CA CYS A 110 -14.44 8.53 7.54
C CYS A 110 -13.27 8.10 8.45
N ARG A 111 -13.16 8.65 9.66
CA ARG A 111 -12.14 8.25 10.64
C ARG A 111 -12.27 6.77 10.99
N ARG A 112 -13.48 6.29 11.26
CA ARG A 112 -13.74 4.89 11.58
C ARG A 112 -13.37 3.96 10.44
N GLU A 113 -13.75 4.28 9.20
CA GLU A 113 -13.42 3.47 8.03
C GLU A 113 -11.91 3.36 7.81
N LYS A 114 -11.17 4.47 7.95
CA LYS A 114 -9.71 4.48 7.84
C LYS A 114 -9.02 3.69 8.93
N LEU A 115 -9.48 3.83 10.17
CA LEU A 115 -8.96 3.06 11.30
C LEU A 115 -9.23 1.57 11.10
N ARG A 116 -10.42 1.21 10.60
CA ARG A 116 -10.78 -0.17 10.28
C ARG A 116 -9.88 -0.75 9.18
N PHE A 117 -9.64 0.01 8.11
CA PHE A 117 -8.68 -0.37 7.07
C PHE A 117 -7.27 -0.62 7.66
N LEU A 118 -6.77 0.31 8.48
CA LEU A 118 -5.46 0.18 9.11
C LEU A 118 -5.42 -1.02 10.06
N PHE A 119 -6.51 -1.27 10.79
CA PHE A 119 -6.63 -2.41 11.68
C PHE A 119 -6.50 -3.73 10.90
N HIS A 120 -7.29 -3.90 9.83
CA HIS A 120 -7.21 -5.08 8.96
C HIS A 120 -5.84 -5.24 8.29
N MET A 121 -5.12 -4.15 8.06
CA MET A 121 -3.76 -4.21 7.53
C MET A 121 -2.81 -4.91 8.50
N TYR A 122 -2.98 -4.76 9.83
CA TYR A 122 -2.14 -5.43 10.83
C TYR A 122 -2.66 -6.82 11.20
N ASP A 123 -3.97 -6.92 11.47
CA ASP A 123 -4.72 -8.15 11.81
C ASP A 123 -4.75 -9.12 10.63
N SER A 124 -3.80 -10.05 10.66
CA SER A 124 -3.48 -10.97 9.58
C SER A 124 -4.22 -12.30 9.68
N ASP A 125 -4.80 -12.65 10.81
CA ASP A 125 -5.61 -13.86 10.97
C ASP A 125 -7.11 -13.56 11.06
N SER A 126 -7.49 -12.29 11.06
CA SER A 126 -8.88 -11.83 11.14
C SER A 126 -9.55 -12.20 12.47
N ASP A 127 -8.77 -12.32 13.55
CA ASP A 127 -9.27 -12.63 14.88
C ASP A 127 -9.86 -11.42 15.63
N GLY A 128 -9.75 -10.23 15.01
CA GLY A 128 -10.24 -8.98 15.59
C GLY A 128 -9.32 -8.40 16.66
N ARG A 129 -8.07 -8.86 16.75
CA ARG A 129 -7.03 -8.37 17.65
C ARG A 129 -5.75 -8.11 16.85
N ILE A 130 -4.86 -7.30 17.41
CA ILE A 130 -3.51 -7.12 16.87
C ILE A 130 -2.56 -7.62 17.94
N THR A 131 -1.96 -8.77 17.67
CA THR A 131 -0.97 -9.38 18.56
C THR A 131 0.34 -8.60 18.51
N LEU A 132 1.18 -8.79 19.53
CA LEU A 132 2.52 -8.19 19.56
C LEU A 132 3.38 -8.67 18.39
N GLU A 133 3.17 -9.90 17.90
CA GLU A 133 3.85 -10.44 16.74
C GLU A 133 3.43 -9.71 15.46
N GLU A 134 2.13 -9.49 15.25
CA GLU A 134 1.62 -8.75 14.10
C GLU A 134 2.01 -7.27 14.10
N TYR A 135 2.15 -6.68 15.28
CA TYR A 135 2.66 -5.32 15.46
C TYR A 135 4.16 -5.21 15.17
N ARG A 136 4.95 -6.22 15.59
CA ARG A 136 6.41 -6.26 15.43
C ARG A 136 6.81 -6.65 14.00
N ASN A 137 6.53 -5.79 13.04
CA ASN A 137 7.02 -5.94 11.66
C ASN A 137 8.50 -5.54 11.53
N VAL A 138 9.43 -6.28 12.15
CA VAL A 138 10.88 -6.18 11.81
C VAL A 138 11.61 -7.50 12.11
N LYS A 139 11.38 -8.57 11.34
CA LYS A 139 12.29 -9.74 11.34
C LYS A 139 13.50 -9.61 10.40
N TRP A 140 13.58 -8.58 9.56
CA TRP A 140 14.64 -8.49 8.53
C TRP A 140 15.74 -7.45 8.77
N TRP A 141 15.60 -6.50 9.70
CA TRP A 141 16.72 -5.57 10.02
C TRP A 141 17.95 -6.31 10.57
N ARG A 142 17.76 -7.46 11.25
CA ARG A 142 18.90 -8.21 11.81
C ARG A 142 19.66 -9.08 10.82
N SER A 143 19.18 -9.26 9.58
CA SER A 143 19.82 -10.14 8.60
C SER A 143 20.51 -9.42 7.45
N CYS A 144 20.27 -8.12 7.25
CA CYS A 144 20.98 -7.29 6.27
C CYS A 144 22.10 -6.47 6.93
N SER A 145 22.95 -7.13 7.71
CA SER A 145 24.32 -6.67 7.92
C SER A 145 25.24 -7.71 7.28
N PRO A 146 25.66 -7.55 6.02
CA PRO A 146 26.83 -8.27 5.55
C PRO A 146 27.97 -7.79 6.43
N GLU A 147 28.53 -8.71 7.21
CA GLU A 147 29.82 -8.54 7.85
C GLU A 147 30.79 -7.98 6.79
N THR A 148 31.17 -6.71 6.94
CA THR A 148 32.28 -6.17 6.17
C THR A 148 33.54 -6.78 6.75
N HIS A 149 33.88 -7.92 6.16
CA HIS A 149 35.16 -8.56 6.20
C HIS A 149 36.28 -7.52 6.08
N THR A 150 37.03 -7.36 7.17
CA THR A 150 38.49 -7.19 7.16
C THR A 150 39.07 -6.15 6.19
N LEU A 151 39.11 -4.87 6.59
CA LEU A 151 40.24 -4.02 6.19
C LEU A 151 41.31 -4.09 7.29
N ARG A 152 42.26 -4.99 7.07
CA ARG A 152 43.50 -5.12 7.81
C ARG A 152 44.22 -3.77 7.77
N ARG A 153 44.07 -2.94 8.80
CA ARG A 153 44.89 -1.74 8.98
C ARG A 153 46.26 -2.21 9.47
N SER A 154 47.13 -2.48 8.52
CA SER A 154 48.58 -2.60 8.70
C SER A 154 49.08 -1.35 9.43
N ARG A 155 49.30 -1.46 10.75
CA ARG A 155 50.18 -0.53 11.46
C ARG A 155 51.60 -0.98 11.17
N LEU A 156 52.25 -0.21 10.30
CA LEU A 156 53.70 -0.15 10.17
C LEU A 156 54.32 0.03 11.56
N ALA A 157 55.16 -0.92 11.97
CA ALA A 157 56.18 -0.68 12.97
C ALA A 157 57.42 -0.13 12.23
N PRO A 158 57.99 1.02 12.62
CA PRO A 158 59.36 1.34 12.27
C PRO A 158 60.31 0.63 13.26
N SER A 159 61.27 -0.08 12.68
CA SER A 159 62.41 -0.74 13.32
C SER A 159 63.36 0.27 14.00
N PRO A 160 64.15 -0.19 14.99
CA PRO A 160 65.06 0.68 15.73
C PRO A 160 66.31 0.96 14.90
N THR A 161 66.73 2.22 14.86
CA THR A 161 68.09 2.59 14.47
C THR A 161 68.77 3.17 15.69
N GLY A 162 69.80 2.47 16.17
CA GLY A 162 70.81 3.01 17.08
C GLY A 162 71.68 4.05 16.39
N PRO A 163 72.75 4.56 17.02
CA PRO A 163 73.60 3.90 18.01
C PRO A 163 73.31 4.25 19.48
#